data_AF-A0A7S1XKJ0-F1
#
_entry.id   AF-A0A7S1XKJ0-F1
#
_cell.length_a   1.000
_cell.length_b   1.000
_cell.length_c   1.000
_cell.angle_alpha   90.00
_cell.angle_beta   90.00
_cell.angle_gamma   90.00
#
_symmetry.space_group_name_H-M   'P 1'
#
loop_
_entity.id
_entity.type
_entity.pdbx_description
1 polymer ?
#
loop_
_entity_poly.entity_id
_entity_poly.type
_entity_poly.pdbx_seq_one_letter_code
_entity_poly.pdbx_strand_id
1 'polypeptide(L)'
;GAPYFCLIASKLPFTFREHVPFRNSCMGRGLLVVEVEVPAETMARIGGDASESCRLLVATSHLESPQPPNFYSEARVAQMRQCLERLDALARVRGCSGAAFMGDLNWTERRDGDVPLPRGWVDAWAALEPGEPGYTYDAKANAMLMGGLKGRLDRLLYLRRGGGGGGGGALQPYPTEMVGT
;
A
#
# COMPACT_ATOMS: atom_id res chain seq x y z
N GLY A 1 -10.40 -22.26 -13.76
CA GLY A 1 -10.59 -20.80 -13.85
C GLY A 1 -9.26 -20.15 -14.12
N ALA A 2 -9.24 -18.93 -14.69
CA ALA A 2 -8.00 -18.16 -14.78
C ALA A 2 -7.45 -17.89 -13.36
N PRO A 3 -6.13 -17.97 -13.15
CA PRO A 3 -5.55 -17.68 -11.85
C PRO A 3 -5.77 -16.21 -11.49
N TYR A 4 -6.05 -15.91 -10.22
CA TYR A 4 -6.03 -14.53 -9.71
C TYR A 4 -4.66 -13.91 -9.98
N PHE A 5 -4.64 -12.67 -10.45
CA PHE A 5 -3.39 -11.95 -10.71
C PHE A 5 -3.50 -10.49 -10.31
N CYS A 6 -2.37 -9.92 -9.92
CA CYS A 6 -2.13 -8.49 -9.86
C CYS A 6 -1.10 -8.14 -10.93
N LEU A 7 -1.18 -6.93 -11.50
CA LEU A 7 -0.25 -6.46 -12.51
C LEU A 7 0.13 -5.01 -12.24
N ILE A 8 1.42 -4.70 -12.41
CA ILE A 8 1.92 -3.33 -12.45
C ILE A 8 2.50 -3.11 -13.85
N ALA A 9 2.06 -2.04 -14.51
CA ALA A 9 2.60 -1.59 -15.79
C ALA A 9 3.13 -0.17 -15.65
N SER A 10 4.25 0.12 -16.29
CA SER A 10 4.87 1.45 -16.28
C SER A 10 5.56 1.72 -17.61
N LYS A 11 5.64 2.99 -17.98
CA LYS A 11 6.53 3.47 -19.05
C LYS A 11 7.97 3.64 -18.57
N LEU A 12 8.17 3.75 -17.26
CA LEU A 12 9.48 3.78 -16.64
C LEU A 12 9.98 2.35 -16.42
N PRO A 13 11.28 2.08 -16.60
CA PRO A 13 11.84 0.76 -16.38
C PRO A 13 11.76 0.34 -14.91
N PHE A 14 11.55 -0.95 -14.68
CA PHE A 14 11.64 -1.53 -13.33
C PHE A 14 13.09 -1.90 -13.02
N THR A 15 13.63 -1.38 -11.92
CA THR A 15 14.97 -1.71 -11.42
C THR A 15 14.95 -2.89 -10.45
N PHE A 16 13.79 -3.20 -9.87
CA PHE A 16 13.54 -4.34 -8.99
C PHE A 16 12.09 -4.81 -9.13
N ARG A 17 11.86 -6.11 -8.91
CA ARG A 17 10.53 -6.72 -8.86
C ARG A 17 10.50 -7.84 -7.83
N GLU A 18 9.42 -7.93 -7.07
CA GLU A 18 9.19 -8.99 -6.11
C GLU A 18 7.71 -9.37 -6.07
N HIS A 19 7.43 -10.67 -5.95
CA HIS A 19 6.10 -11.17 -5.62
C HIS A 19 6.18 -11.97 -4.32
N VAL A 20 5.40 -11.58 -3.32
CA VAL A 20 5.36 -12.20 -1.99
C VAL A 20 3.97 -12.81 -1.75
N PRO A 21 3.80 -14.13 -1.90
CA PRO A 21 2.55 -14.80 -1.56
C PRO A 21 2.21 -14.65 -0.07
N PHE A 22 0.93 -14.48 0.26
CA PHE A 22 0.49 -14.48 1.66
C PHE A 22 0.31 -15.91 2.14
N ARG A 23 1.01 -16.28 3.22
CA ARG A 23 0.95 -17.65 3.79
C ARG A 23 -0.44 -17.99 4.33
N ASN A 24 -1.18 -16.97 4.78
CA ASN A 24 -2.53 -17.11 5.34
C ASN A 24 -3.64 -16.92 4.30
N SER A 25 -3.31 -16.80 3.01
CA SER A 25 -4.31 -16.66 1.96
C SER A 25 -4.88 -18.00 1.56
N CYS A 26 -6.21 -18.10 1.46
CA CYS A 26 -6.90 -19.25 0.86
C CYS A 26 -7.33 -18.98 -0.59
N MET A 27 -7.16 -17.73 -1.07
CA MET A 27 -7.54 -17.28 -2.41
C MET A 27 -6.36 -17.04 -3.38
N GLY A 28 -5.14 -17.47 -3.01
CA GLY A 28 -3.93 -17.26 -3.82
C GLY A 28 -3.45 -15.81 -3.90
N ARG A 29 -3.67 -15.02 -2.84
CA ARG A 29 -3.30 -13.60 -2.74
C ARG A 29 -1.82 -13.40 -2.42
N GLY A 30 -1.31 -12.23 -2.79
CA GLY A 30 0.06 -11.82 -2.51
C GLY A 30 0.30 -10.34 -2.77
N LEU A 31 1.49 -9.88 -2.38
CA LEU A 31 1.98 -8.54 -2.64
C LEU A 31 2.87 -8.56 -3.89
N LEU A 32 2.56 -7.72 -4.88
CA LEU A 32 3.44 -7.45 -6.02
C LEU A 32 4.12 -6.10 -5.81
N VAL A 33 5.45 -6.07 -5.84
CA VAL A 33 6.27 -4.86 -5.65
C VAL A 33 7.16 -4.66 -6.86
N VAL A 34 7.28 -3.41 -7.32
CA VAL A 34 8.30 -2.97 -8.25
C VAL A 34 9.01 -1.74 -7.72
N GLU A 35 10.28 -1.57 -8.09
CA GLU A 35 10.99 -0.32 -7.93
C GLU A 35 11.04 0.40 -9.29
N VAL A 36 10.72 1.69 -9.28
CA VAL A 36 10.87 2.58 -10.42
C VAL A 36 11.81 3.71 -10.06
N GLU A 37 12.67 4.08 -11.01
CA GLU A 37 13.40 5.34 -10.95
C GLU A 37 12.60 6.40 -11.69
N VAL A 38 12.21 7.45 -10.99
CA VAL A 38 11.50 8.61 -11.53
C VAL A 38 12.54 9.67 -11.87
N PRO A 39 12.74 9.99 -13.17
CA PRO A 39 13.73 10.98 -13.57
C PRO A 39 13.42 12.38 -13.02
N ALA A 40 14.47 13.18 -12.80
CA ALA A 40 14.35 14.55 -12.27
C ALA A 40 13.42 15.44 -13.13
N GLU A 41 13.46 15.29 -14.45
CA GLU A 41 12.57 16.00 -15.37
C GLU A 41 11.10 15.58 -15.21
N THR A 42 10.85 14.33 -14.80
CA THR A 42 9.48 13.88 -14.48
C THR A 42 9.04 14.50 -13.15
N MET A 43 9.92 14.56 -12.16
CA MET A 43 9.65 15.24 -10.88
C MET A 43 9.33 16.73 -11.08
N ALA A 44 10.11 17.43 -11.91
CA ALA A 44 9.87 18.83 -12.25
C ALA A 44 8.47 19.06 -12.84
N ARG A 45 8.05 18.19 -13.77
CA ARG A 45 6.75 18.28 -14.44
C ARG A 45 5.56 18.11 -13.49
N ILE A 46 5.75 17.41 -12.37
CA ILE A 46 4.70 17.18 -11.36
C ILE A 46 4.84 18.10 -10.14
N GLY A 47 5.72 19.12 -10.21
CA GLY A 47 5.93 20.09 -9.12
C GLY A 47 6.69 19.52 -7.92
N GLY A 48 7.41 18.41 -8.09
CA GLY A 48 8.27 17.83 -7.05
C GLY A 48 9.69 18.39 -7.07
N ASP A 49 10.51 17.93 -6.11
CA ASP A 49 11.95 18.21 -6.11
C ASP A 49 12.61 17.58 -7.34
N ALA A 50 13.22 18.42 -8.17
CA ALA A 50 13.85 18.05 -9.43
C ALA A 50 15.37 18.15 -9.39
N SER A 51 15.96 18.18 -8.19
CA SER A 51 17.42 18.20 -8.03
C SER A 51 18.09 16.87 -8.43
N GLU A 52 17.38 15.74 -8.29
CA GLU A 52 17.87 14.41 -8.63
C GLU A 52 16.73 13.44 -9.02
N SER A 53 17.10 12.25 -9.52
CA SER A 53 16.13 11.18 -9.76
C SER A 53 15.67 10.56 -8.44
N CYS A 54 14.42 10.10 -8.42
CA CYS A 54 13.77 9.59 -7.23
C CYS A 54 13.42 8.12 -7.40
N ARG A 55 13.95 7.24 -6.53
CA ARG A 55 13.58 5.82 -6.52
C ARG A 55 12.33 5.61 -5.65
N LEU A 56 11.30 4.99 -6.21
CA LEU A 56 10.04 4.71 -5.52
C LEU A 56 9.72 3.22 -5.59
N LEU A 57 9.25 2.67 -4.47
CA LEU A 57 8.55 1.40 -4.49
C LEU A 57 7.09 1.64 -4.85
N VAL A 58 6.59 0.89 -5.82
CA VAL A 58 5.17 0.83 -6.18
C VAL A 58 4.71 -0.58 -5.96
N ALA A 59 3.66 -0.76 -5.17
CA ALA A 59 3.17 -2.06 -4.80
C ALA A 59 1.65 -2.15 -4.96
N THR A 60 1.20 -3.33 -5.35
CA THR A 60 -0.21 -3.65 -5.43
C THR A 60 -0.52 -4.98 -4.78
N SER A 61 -1.72 -5.10 -4.22
CA SER A 61 -2.27 -6.37 -3.77
C SER A 61 -3.78 -6.37 -3.93
N HIS A 62 -4.34 -7.57 -3.93
CA HIS A 62 -5.75 -7.81 -3.73
C HIS A 62 -5.88 -8.65 -2.46
N LEU A 63 -6.24 -8.02 -1.34
CA LEU A 63 -6.30 -8.71 -0.03
C LEU A 63 -7.49 -9.67 0.06
N GLU A 64 -7.49 -10.56 1.06
CA GLU A 64 -8.50 -11.61 1.20
C GLU A 64 -9.94 -11.07 1.12
N SER A 65 -10.70 -11.50 0.12
CA SER A 65 -12.08 -11.03 -0.05
C SER A 65 -12.99 -11.59 1.03
N PRO A 66 -13.99 -10.83 1.50
CA PRO A 66 -15.00 -11.37 2.41
C PRO A 66 -15.92 -12.35 1.68
N GLN A 67 -16.08 -13.59 2.16
CA GLN A 67 -16.99 -14.57 1.56
C GLN A 67 -17.72 -15.40 2.62
N PRO A 68 -19.06 -15.28 2.76
CA PRO A 68 -19.82 -16.10 3.70
C PRO A 68 -19.51 -17.61 3.56
N PRO A 69 -19.36 -18.35 4.68
CA PRO A 69 -19.56 -17.90 6.06
C PRO A 69 -18.38 -17.12 6.66
N ASN A 70 -17.23 -17.05 5.99
CA ASN A 70 -15.99 -16.48 6.52
C ASN A 70 -15.68 -15.09 5.96
N PHE A 71 -15.67 -14.07 6.80
CA PHE A 71 -15.36 -12.71 6.33
C PHE A 71 -13.86 -12.39 6.25
N TYR A 72 -12.99 -13.32 6.67
CA TYR A 72 -11.52 -13.27 6.56
C TYR A 72 -10.85 -11.99 7.07
N SER A 73 -11.46 -11.32 8.06
CA SER A 73 -10.93 -10.06 8.59
C SER A 73 -9.54 -10.20 9.20
N GLU A 74 -9.32 -11.20 10.07
CA GLU A 74 -8.01 -11.45 10.67
C GLU A 74 -6.92 -11.70 9.62
N ALA A 75 -7.26 -12.46 8.57
CA ALA A 75 -6.35 -12.71 7.46
C ALA A 75 -5.99 -11.42 6.72
N ARG A 76 -6.97 -10.59 6.35
CA ARG A 76 -6.73 -9.28 5.72
C ARG A 76 -5.90 -8.34 6.58
N VAL A 77 -6.19 -8.25 7.88
CA VAL A 77 -5.44 -7.39 8.81
C VAL A 77 -3.98 -7.82 8.86
N ALA A 78 -3.71 -9.13 8.97
CA ALA A 78 -2.35 -9.66 8.93
C ALA A 78 -1.66 -9.41 7.57
N GLN A 79 -2.37 -9.57 6.45
CA GLN A 79 -1.83 -9.29 5.11
C GLN A 79 -1.50 -7.80 4.93
N MET A 80 -2.36 -6.89 5.39
CA MET A 80 -2.11 -5.44 5.38
C MET A 80 -0.83 -5.09 6.15
N ARG A 81 -0.67 -5.62 7.38
CA ARG A 81 0.55 -5.42 8.17
C ARG A 81 1.79 -5.95 7.45
N GLN A 82 1.71 -7.18 6.93
CA GLN A 82 2.79 -7.78 6.14
C GLN A 82 3.18 -6.89 4.94
N CYS A 83 2.21 -6.28 4.26
CA CYS A 83 2.47 -5.39 3.13
C CYS A 83 3.24 -4.14 3.56
N LEU A 84 2.73 -3.42 4.57
CA LEU A 84 3.31 -2.16 5.01
C LEU A 84 4.70 -2.35 5.64
N GLU A 85 4.88 -3.42 6.43
CA GLU A 85 6.18 -3.80 7.01
C GLU A 85 7.19 -4.19 5.93
N ARG A 86 6.78 -4.99 4.94
CA ARG A 86 7.66 -5.39 3.83
C ARG A 86 8.11 -4.19 3.02
N LEU A 87 7.20 -3.26 2.73
CA LEU A 87 7.51 -2.06 1.96
C LEU A 87 8.39 -1.08 2.73
N ASP A 88 8.18 -0.92 4.04
CA ASP A 88 9.08 -0.13 4.88
C ASP A 88 10.51 -0.71 4.90
N ALA A 89 10.62 -2.04 5.10
CA ALA A 89 11.89 -2.74 5.09
C ALA A 89 12.60 -2.63 3.72
N LEU A 90 11.88 -2.85 2.63
CA LEU A 90 12.41 -2.71 1.28
C LEU A 90 12.83 -1.27 0.99
N ALA A 91 12.02 -0.27 1.34
CA ALA A 91 12.35 1.13 1.08
C ALA A 91 13.66 1.52 1.78
N ARG A 92 13.87 1.03 3.01
CA ARG A 92 15.12 1.23 3.76
C ARG A 92 16.32 0.54 3.10
N VAL A 93 16.22 -0.76 2.84
CA VAL A 93 17.33 -1.57 2.27
C VAL A 93 17.72 -1.10 0.87
N ARG A 94 16.73 -0.67 0.08
CA ARG A 94 16.93 -0.22 -1.31
C ARG A 94 17.31 1.26 -1.40
N GLY A 95 17.20 2.01 -0.30
CA GLY A 95 17.42 3.45 -0.30
C GLY A 95 16.40 4.19 -1.18
N CYS A 96 15.15 3.74 -1.18
CA CYS A 96 14.07 4.41 -1.91
C CYS A 96 13.61 5.67 -1.17
N SER A 97 13.17 6.65 -1.93
CA SER A 97 12.66 7.92 -1.40
C SER A 97 11.24 7.83 -0.88
N GLY A 98 10.52 6.78 -1.23
CA GLY A 98 9.17 6.51 -0.74
C GLY A 98 8.63 5.18 -1.24
N ALA A 99 7.44 4.86 -0.78
CA ALA A 99 6.67 3.69 -1.20
C ALA A 99 5.20 4.07 -1.37
N ALA A 100 4.56 3.50 -2.38
CA ALA A 100 3.11 3.54 -2.57
C ALA A 100 2.56 2.12 -2.60
N PHE A 101 1.54 1.85 -1.79
CA PHE A 101 0.81 0.59 -1.74
C PHE A 101 -0.64 0.84 -2.12
N MET A 102 -1.17 0.10 -3.09
CA MET A 102 -2.53 0.29 -3.57
C MET A 102 -3.21 -1.02 -4.00
N GLY A 103 -4.47 -0.94 -4.40
CA GLY A 103 -5.23 -2.06 -4.96
C GLY A 103 -6.56 -2.27 -4.25
N ASP A 104 -7.22 -3.39 -4.55
CA ASP A 104 -8.44 -3.81 -3.87
C ASP A 104 -8.08 -4.44 -2.53
N LEU A 105 -8.14 -3.62 -1.48
CA LEU A 105 -7.76 -4.06 -0.15
C LEU A 105 -8.92 -4.78 0.56
N ASN A 106 -10.09 -4.89 -0.07
CA ASN A 106 -11.32 -5.46 0.49
C ASN A 106 -11.64 -4.93 1.90
N TRP A 107 -11.14 -3.72 2.23
CA TRP A 107 -11.10 -3.21 3.59
C TRP A 107 -12.37 -2.45 3.90
N THR A 108 -12.99 -2.77 5.04
CA THR A 108 -14.06 -1.94 5.58
C THR A 108 -13.83 -1.74 7.07
N GLU A 109 -13.89 -0.49 7.53
CA GLU A 109 -13.71 -0.12 8.94
C GLU A 109 -14.67 -0.90 9.85
N ARG A 110 -15.89 -1.16 9.36
CA ARG A 110 -16.89 -1.96 10.08
C ARG A 110 -16.44 -3.39 10.38
N ARG A 111 -15.64 -4.02 9.50
CA ARG A 111 -15.21 -5.42 9.65
C ARG A 111 -13.79 -5.54 10.16
N ASP A 112 -12.90 -4.69 9.66
CA ASP A 112 -11.46 -4.79 9.81
C ASP A 112 -10.89 -3.80 10.83
N GLY A 113 -11.71 -2.86 11.29
CA GLY A 113 -11.28 -1.75 12.12
C GLY A 113 -10.46 -0.72 11.34
N ASP A 114 -9.74 0.10 12.09
CA ASP A 114 -8.86 1.12 11.53
C ASP A 114 -7.70 0.46 10.77
N VAL A 115 -7.29 1.09 9.65
CA VAL A 115 -6.13 0.62 8.90
C VAL A 115 -4.89 0.75 9.79
N PRO A 116 -4.12 -0.33 10.01
CA PRO A 116 -2.97 -0.33 10.92
C PRO A 116 -1.75 0.36 10.29
N LEU A 117 -1.84 1.66 10.03
CA LEU A 117 -0.80 2.45 9.38
C LEU A 117 0.42 2.61 10.32
N PRO A 118 1.61 2.13 9.93
CA PRO A 118 2.83 2.42 10.66
C PRO A 118 3.17 3.92 10.55
N ARG A 119 4.05 4.40 11.44
CA ARG A 119 4.51 5.79 11.44
C ARG A 119 5.02 6.18 10.05
N GLY A 120 4.54 7.32 9.54
CA GLY A 120 4.93 7.87 8.24
C GLY A 120 4.05 7.40 7.07
N TRP A 121 3.27 6.34 7.23
CA TRP A 121 2.27 5.96 6.23
C TRP A 121 1.04 6.86 6.33
N VAL A 122 0.47 7.16 5.16
CA VAL A 122 -0.68 8.05 5.00
C VAL A 122 -1.68 7.39 4.05
N ASP A 123 -2.96 7.45 4.39
CA ASP A 123 -4.06 7.15 3.47
C ASP A 123 -4.31 8.38 2.59
N ALA A 124 -4.06 8.26 1.29
CA ALA A 124 -4.10 9.39 0.37
C ALA A 124 -5.49 10.01 0.25
N TRP A 125 -6.55 9.19 0.25
CA TRP A 125 -7.91 9.72 0.15
C TRP A 125 -8.27 10.49 1.41
N ALA A 126 -8.03 9.90 2.59
CA ALA A 126 -8.35 10.53 3.86
C ALA A 126 -7.56 11.84 4.08
N ALA A 127 -6.36 11.96 3.51
CA ALA A 127 -5.54 13.17 3.59
C ALA A 127 -6.01 14.28 2.64
N LEU A 128 -6.48 13.94 1.43
CA LEU A 128 -6.90 14.90 0.41
C LEU A 128 -8.34 15.36 0.59
N GLU A 129 -9.23 14.45 0.99
CA GLU A 129 -10.68 14.68 1.11
C GLU A 129 -11.16 14.31 2.52
N PRO A 130 -10.71 15.05 3.55
CA PRO A 130 -11.03 14.73 4.93
C PRO A 130 -12.54 14.79 5.19
N GLY A 131 -13.10 13.71 5.72
CA GLY A 131 -14.53 13.58 6.02
C GLY A 131 -15.35 12.98 4.87
N GLU A 132 -14.81 12.91 3.66
CA GLU A 132 -15.49 12.29 2.53
C GLU A 132 -15.31 10.76 2.52
N PRO A 133 -16.38 9.98 2.30
CA PRO A 133 -16.31 8.52 2.45
C PRO A 133 -15.51 7.82 1.35
N GLY A 134 -15.35 8.44 0.17
CA GLY A 134 -14.51 7.92 -0.93
C GLY A 134 -14.87 6.53 -1.42
N TYR A 135 -16.16 6.20 -1.52
CA TYR A 135 -16.60 4.86 -1.91
C TYR A 135 -16.04 4.45 -3.28
N THR A 136 -15.37 3.30 -3.33
CA THR A 136 -14.85 2.70 -4.57
C THR A 136 -15.70 1.50 -5.01
N TYR A 137 -16.52 0.99 -4.08
CA TYR A 137 -17.50 -0.06 -4.32
C TYR A 137 -18.88 0.43 -3.88
N ASP A 138 -19.84 0.47 -4.79
CA ASP A 138 -21.23 0.85 -4.51
C ASP A 138 -22.19 0.04 -5.39
N ALA A 139 -22.81 -1.00 -4.81
CA ALA A 139 -23.73 -1.86 -5.54
C ALA A 139 -25.05 -1.17 -5.95
N LYS A 140 -25.37 0.00 -5.38
CA LYS A 140 -26.54 0.78 -5.80
C LYS A 140 -26.23 1.65 -7.01
N ALA A 141 -25.00 2.19 -7.07
CA ALA A 141 -24.58 3.07 -8.16
C ALA A 141 -24.02 2.30 -9.37
N ASN A 142 -23.47 1.10 -9.17
CA ASN A 142 -22.86 0.30 -10.23
C ASN A 142 -23.74 -0.91 -10.58
N ALA A 143 -24.37 -0.87 -11.77
CA ALA A 143 -25.28 -1.89 -12.28
C ALA A 143 -24.62 -3.26 -12.54
N MET A 144 -23.29 -3.35 -12.56
CA MET A 144 -22.58 -4.63 -12.69
C MET A 144 -22.52 -5.42 -11.38
N LEU A 145 -22.87 -4.80 -10.27
CA LEU A 145 -22.78 -5.38 -8.93
C LEU A 145 -24.15 -5.84 -8.45
N MET A 146 -24.17 -6.93 -7.70
CA MET A 146 -25.37 -7.42 -7.02
C MET A 146 -25.28 -7.16 -5.52
N GLY A 147 -26.43 -7.04 -4.87
CA GLY A 147 -26.54 -6.86 -3.42
C GLY A 147 -26.52 -5.39 -3.00
N GLY A 148 -26.09 -5.12 -1.77
CA GLY A 148 -26.16 -3.79 -1.15
C GLY A 148 -24.87 -3.32 -0.50
N LEU A 149 -23.72 -3.94 -0.85
CA LEU A 149 -22.44 -3.53 -0.30
C LEU A 149 -22.05 -2.16 -0.85
N LYS A 150 -21.63 -1.28 0.06
CA LYS A 150 -21.07 0.03 -0.23
C LYS A 150 -19.90 0.28 0.70
N GLY A 151 -18.74 0.65 0.16
CA GLY A 151 -17.50 0.77 0.92
C GLY A 151 -16.33 1.30 0.10
N ARG A 152 -15.26 1.71 0.79
CA ARG A 152 -13.97 2.10 0.22
C ARG A 152 -13.01 0.93 0.32
N LEU A 153 -13.18 -0.01 -0.62
CA LEU A 153 -12.42 -1.27 -0.66
C LEU A 153 -11.03 -1.04 -1.24
N ASP A 154 -10.95 -0.20 -2.27
CA ASP A 154 -9.71 0.18 -2.92
C ASP A 154 -9.09 1.37 -2.19
N ARG A 155 -7.79 1.31 -1.95
CA ARG A 155 -7.06 2.39 -1.28
C ARG A 155 -5.70 2.62 -1.92
N LEU A 156 -5.17 3.82 -1.70
CA LEU A 156 -3.76 4.14 -1.93
C LEU A 156 -3.19 4.64 -0.61
N LEU A 157 -2.20 3.91 -0.11
CA LEU A 157 -1.42 4.24 1.07
C LEU A 157 -0.01 4.59 0.62
N TYR A 158 0.60 5.61 1.18
CA TYR A 158 1.97 5.98 0.81
C TYR A 158 2.81 6.34 2.03
N LEU A 159 4.10 6.01 1.95
CA LEU A 159 5.09 6.39 2.93
C LEU A 159 5.50 7.84 2.66
N ARG A 160 5.09 8.75 3.54
CA ARG A 160 5.55 10.15 3.55
C ARG A 160 6.92 10.22 4.21
N ARG A 161 7.95 10.62 3.48
CA ARG A 161 9.21 11.04 4.13
C ARG A 161 8.94 12.24 5.04
N GLY A 162 9.48 12.20 6.25
CA GLY A 162 9.54 13.38 7.10
C GLY A 162 10.25 14.49 6.33
N GLY A 163 9.61 15.65 6.19
CA GLY A 163 10.21 16.79 5.51
C GLY A 163 11.54 17.15 6.15
N GLY A 164 12.61 17.15 5.34
CA GLY A 164 13.88 17.71 5.73
C GLY A 164 13.77 19.23 5.85
N GLY A 165 13.31 19.71 7.01
CA GLY A 165 13.74 21.01 7.50
C GLY A 165 15.18 20.84 8.00
N GLY A 166 16.10 21.60 7.41
CA GLY A 166 17.56 21.52 7.58
C GLY A 166 18.08 20.99 8.93
N GLY A 167 18.91 19.96 8.85
CA GLY A 167 19.67 19.41 9.97
C GLY A 167 19.81 17.90 9.84
N GLY A 168 21.03 17.44 9.58
CA GLY A 168 21.35 16.01 9.41
C GLY A 168 20.70 15.14 10.49
N GLY A 169 19.84 14.24 10.04
CA GLY A 169 19.23 13.22 10.89
C GLY A 169 19.08 11.96 10.08
N ALA A 170 20.10 11.10 10.13
CA ALA A 170 19.92 9.69 9.83
C ALA A 170 18.66 9.19 10.55
N LEU A 171 17.90 8.31 9.91
CA LEU A 171 16.81 7.56 10.55
C LEU A 171 17.35 7.04 11.90
N GLN A 172 16.83 7.56 13.01
CA GLN A 172 17.20 7.02 14.31
C GLN A 172 16.76 5.55 14.35
N PRO A 173 17.64 4.61 14.72
CA PRO A 173 17.23 3.23 14.91
C PRO A 173 16.19 3.18 16.04
N TYR A 174 15.13 2.40 15.83
CA TYR A 174 14.22 2.02 16.91
C TYR A 174 15.03 1.29 18.00
N PRO A 175 14.70 1.48 19.29
CA PRO A 175 15.40 0.79 20.37
C PRO A 175 15.19 -0.71 20.24
N THR A 176 16.30 -1.44 20.10
CA THR A 176 16.38 -2.88 20.27
C THR A 176 16.20 -3.18 21.75
N GLU A 177 14.96 -3.22 22.24
CA GLU A 177 14.71 -3.90 23.51
C GLU A 177 14.81 -5.40 23.27
N MET A 178 15.87 -5.94 23.85
CA MET A 178 16.23 -7.34 23.84
C MET A 178 15.08 -8.17 24.42
N VAL A 179 14.62 -9.15 23.65
CA VAL A 179 13.89 -10.28 24.20
C VAL A 179 14.84 -10.95 25.20
N GLY A 180 14.47 -10.89 26.46
CA GLY A 180 15.21 -11.46 27.58
C GLY A 180 15.40 -12.98 27.43
N THR A 181 16.54 -13.40 27.96
CA THR A 181 17.04 -14.74 28.34
C THR A 181 16.10 -15.93 28.19
#